data_AF-A0A9E4N4H6-F1
#
_entry.id   AF-A0A9E4N4H6-F1
#
_cell.length_a   1.000
_cell.length_b   1.000
_cell.length_c   1.000
_cell.angle_alpha   90.00
_cell.angle_beta   90.00
_cell.angle_gamma   90.00
#
_symmetry.space_group_name_H-M   'P 1'
#
loop_
_entity.id
_entity.type
_entity.pdbx_description
1 polymer ?
#
loop_
_entity_poly.entity_id
_entity_poly.type
_entity_poly.pdbx_seq_one_letter_code
_entity_poly.pdbx_strand_id
1 'polypeptide(L)'
;QLGWVKETVKQSDATWKVIVSSVPISIPTGFPVENGRDGWADFDQPRGFEQELKDLLKFMHQQGERNIVFITTDVHFAEIFRYTPFAEDPDFHVHEGVTGPMNAGLFPNRDFDTTLGTESLFFYGPDSSNVGSYQEARQWMNFGAVEIDEQGQFTLSVIDVDGNEVYRNTLMPQ
;
A
#
# COMPACT_ATOMS: atom_id res chain seq x y z
N GLN A 1 6.83 19.26 -2.28
CA GLN A 1 7.22 17.87 -1.94
C GLN A 1 7.23 16.97 -3.17
N LEU A 2 6.14 16.90 -3.96
CA LEU A 2 6.07 16.05 -5.16
C LEU A 2 7.25 16.21 -6.13
N GLY A 3 7.64 17.45 -6.45
CA GLY A 3 8.82 17.68 -7.31
C GLY A 3 10.13 17.15 -6.74
N TRP A 4 10.31 17.18 -5.41
CA TRP A 4 11.49 16.61 -4.75
C TRP A 4 11.48 15.08 -4.82
N VAL A 5 10.33 14.43 -4.67
CA VAL A 5 10.20 12.97 -4.82
C VAL A 5 10.56 12.56 -6.25
N LYS A 6 10.01 13.26 -7.25
CA LYS A 6 10.30 12.99 -8.67
C LYS A 6 11.79 13.13 -8.99
N GLU A 7 12.43 14.20 -8.50
CA GLU A 7 13.87 14.39 -8.71
C GLU A 7 14.70 13.33 -7.99
N THR A 8 14.31 12.92 -6.79
CA THR A 8 14.98 11.86 -6.04
C THR A 8 14.88 10.51 -6.74
N VAL A 9 13.71 10.16 -7.27
CA VAL A 9 13.51 8.94 -8.06
C VAL A 9 14.42 8.98 -9.29
N LYS A 10 14.40 10.07 -10.05
CA LYS A 10 15.19 10.25 -11.27
C LYS A 10 16.71 10.12 -11.05
N GLN A 11 17.20 10.58 -9.90
CA GLN A 11 18.63 10.55 -9.59
C GLN A 11 19.09 9.21 -8.98
N SER A 12 18.15 8.34 -8.61
CA SER A 12 18.45 7.07 -7.95
C SER A 12 18.72 5.97 -8.97
N ASP A 13 19.81 5.24 -8.81
CA ASP A 13 20.15 4.03 -9.56
C ASP A 13 19.78 2.74 -8.80
N ALA A 14 19.12 2.85 -7.65
CA ALA A 14 18.70 1.71 -6.84
C ALA A 14 17.72 0.81 -7.61
N THR A 15 17.87 -0.51 -7.46
CA THR A 15 17.02 -1.54 -8.08
C THR A 15 15.55 -1.35 -7.76
N TRP A 16 15.21 -1.04 -6.50
CA TRP A 16 13.84 -0.83 -6.03
C TRP A 16 13.61 0.63 -5.66
N LYS A 17 12.47 1.17 -6.09
CA LYS A 17 11.94 2.46 -5.62
C LYS A 17 10.88 2.18 -4.55
N VAL A 18 11.30 2.25 -3.29
CA VAL A 18 10.42 2.07 -2.13
C VAL A 18 9.93 3.43 -1.65
N ILE A 19 8.61 3.67 -1.75
CA ILE A 19 7.98 4.92 -1.36
C ILE A 19 7.17 4.68 -0.09
N VAL A 20 7.51 5.39 0.99
CA VAL A 20 6.80 5.28 2.27
C VAL A 20 5.83 6.46 2.41
N SER A 21 4.56 6.15 2.68
CA SER A 21 3.50 7.14 2.91
C SER A 21 2.75 6.79 4.20
N SER A 22 2.36 7.80 4.98
CA SER A 22 1.59 7.56 6.20
C SER A 22 0.18 7.05 5.91
N VAL A 23 -0.38 7.43 4.77
CA VAL A 23 -1.73 7.07 4.30
C VAL A 23 -1.67 6.10 3.11
N PRO A 24 -2.69 5.24 2.94
CA PRO A 24 -2.75 4.26 1.85
C PRO A 24 -3.02 4.90 0.49
N ILE A 25 -2.78 4.13 -0.58
CA ILE A 25 -3.13 4.54 -1.94
C ILE A 25 -4.64 4.45 -2.14
N SER A 26 -5.19 3.23 -2.16
CA SER A 26 -6.57 3.01 -2.61
C SER A 26 -7.59 2.84 -1.49
N ILE A 27 -7.17 2.64 -0.24
CA ILE A 27 -8.13 2.53 0.87
C ILE A 27 -8.63 3.94 1.21
N PRO A 28 -9.96 4.19 1.23
CA PRO A 28 -10.48 5.51 1.53
C PRO A 28 -10.33 5.81 3.03
N THR A 29 -9.42 6.73 3.34
CA THR A 29 -9.20 7.27 4.69
C THR A 29 -9.65 8.74 4.77
N GLY A 30 -9.63 9.30 5.97
CA GLY A 30 -10.10 10.67 6.25
C GLY A 30 -11.46 10.69 6.93
N PHE A 31 -11.51 11.36 8.10
CA PHE A 31 -12.74 11.55 8.86
C PHE A 31 -12.86 12.98 9.40
N PRO A 32 -14.04 13.61 9.33
CA PRO A 32 -15.26 13.09 8.72
C PRO A 32 -15.23 13.23 7.18
N VAL A 33 -15.92 12.32 6.48
CA VAL A 33 -15.80 12.16 5.01
C VAL A 33 -16.14 13.44 4.24
N GLU A 34 -17.08 14.24 4.75
CA GLU A 34 -17.49 15.51 4.15
C GLU A 34 -16.36 16.55 4.06
N ASN A 35 -15.33 16.43 4.90
CA ASN A 35 -14.16 17.30 4.90
C ASN A 35 -13.10 16.87 3.87
N GLY A 36 -13.27 15.72 3.22
CA GLY A 36 -12.37 15.20 2.20
C GLY A 36 -11.73 13.86 2.58
N ARG A 37 -10.91 13.33 1.65
CA ARG A 37 -10.03 12.18 1.90
C ARG A 37 -8.63 12.70 2.23
N ASP A 38 -7.88 11.92 2.99
CA ASP A 38 -6.44 12.14 3.19
C ASP A 38 -5.57 11.08 2.47
N GLY A 39 -6.16 9.99 2.00
CA GLY A 39 -5.53 8.99 1.14
C GLY A 39 -5.24 9.50 -0.27
N TRP A 40 -4.41 8.76 -1.01
CA TRP A 40 -4.01 9.21 -2.35
C TRP A 40 -5.13 9.09 -3.38
N ALA A 41 -5.86 7.98 -3.43
CA ALA A 41 -6.95 7.82 -4.38
C ALA A 41 -8.22 8.55 -3.92
N ASP A 42 -9.04 8.96 -4.89
CA ASP A 42 -10.25 9.76 -4.65
C ASP A 42 -11.41 8.90 -4.11
N PHE A 43 -11.44 7.61 -4.47
CA PHE A 43 -12.49 6.64 -4.23
C PHE A 43 -13.85 7.09 -4.78
N ASP A 44 -14.62 7.85 -3.99
CA ASP A 44 -15.97 8.30 -4.29
C ASP A 44 -16.13 9.83 -4.32
N GLN A 45 -15.04 10.59 -4.14
CA GLN A 45 -15.07 12.05 -4.13
C GLN A 45 -13.82 12.73 -4.72
N PRO A 46 -13.95 13.91 -5.36
CA PRO A 46 -12.83 14.59 -6.04
C PRO A 46 -11.93 15.39 -5.08
N ARG A 47 -11.67 14.85 -3.88
CA ARG A 47 -11.00 15.56 -2.77
C ARG A 47 -9.85 14.75 -2.14
N GLY A 48 -9.36 13.71 -2.80
CA GLY A 48 -8.11 13.06 -2.43
C GLY A 48 -6.91 13.72 -3.10
N PHE A 49 -5.83 12.96 -3.25
CA PHE A 49 -4.58 13.39 -3.90
C PHE A 49 -4.32 12.59 -5.18
N GLU A 50 -5.38 12.17 -5.87
CA GLU A 50 -5.27 11.19 -6.95
C GLU A 50 -4.56 11.79 -8.16
N GLN A 51 -4.71 13.10 -8.35
CA GLN A 51 -4.01 13.84 -9.39
C GLN A 51 -2.49 13.83 -9.17
N GLU A 52 -2.03 14.08 -7.94
CA GLU A 52 -0.62 14.00 -7.57
C GLU A 52 -0.07 12.58 -7.70
N LEU A 53 -0.86 11.56 -7.30
CA LEU A 53 -0.49 10.16 -7.48
C LEU A 53 -0.34 9.81 -8.96
N LYS A 54 -1.34 10.14 -9.79
CA LYS A 54 -1.31 9.89 -11.24
C LYS A 54 -0.12 10.59 -11.90
N ASP A 55 0.19 11.83 -11.49
CA ASP A 55 1.34 12.57 -11.98
C ASP A 55 2.68 11.95 -11.54
N LEU A 56 2.76 11.36 -10.34
CA LEU A 56 3.93 10.61 -9.87
C LEU A 56 4.11 9.29 -10.62
N LEU A 57 3.05 8.48 -10.71
CA LEU A 57 3.07 7.19 -11.41
C LEU A 57 3.42 7.37 -12.89
N LYS A 58 2.82 8.36 -13.54
CA LYS A 58 3.12 8.68 -14.95
C LYS A 58 4.57 9.11 -15.13
N PHE A 59 5.10 9.90 -14.20
CA PHE A 59 6.50 10.29 -14.23
C PHE A 59 7.43 9.08 -14.12
N MET A 60 7.19 8.18 -13.16
CA MET A 60 7.99 6.96 -12.98
C MET A 60 7.91 6.04 -14.20
N HIS A 61 6.72 5.86 -14.76
CA HIS A 61 6.51 5.13 -16.02
C HIS A 61 7.35 5.71 -17.17
N GLN A 62 7.33 7.03 -17.35
CA GLN A 62 8.10 7.73 -18.39
C GLN A 62 9.62 7.67 -18.18
N GLN A 63 10.08 7.53 -16.93
CA GLN A 63 11.51 7.29 -16.65
C GLN A 63 11.92 5.82 -16.87
N GLY A 64 10.98 4.93 -17.16
CA GLY A 64 11.25 3.50 -17.36
C GLY A 64 11.39 2.73 -16.05
N GLU A 65 10.97 3.31 -14.92
CA GLU A 65 10.99 2.62 -13.63
C GLU A 65 9.99 1.44 -13.65
N ARG A 66 10.37 0.32 -13.03
CA ARG A 66 9.54 -0.91 -13.01
C ARG A 66 9.39 -1.54 -11.62
N ASN A 67 10.36 -1.32 -10.75
CA ASN A 67 10.46 -1.98 -9.44
C ASN A 67 9.95 -1.04 -8.34
N ILE A 68 8.65 -0.78 -8.32
CA ILE A 68 8.03 0.26 -7.47
C ILE A 68 7.16 -0.40 -6.40
N VAL A 69 7.45 -0.07 -5.14
CA VAL A 69 6.70 -0.56 -3.98
C VAL A 69 6.34 0.61 -3.07
N PHE A 70 5.08 0.67 -2.65
CA PHE A 70 4.61 1.55 -1.59
C PHE A 70 4.52 0.79 -0.27
N ILE A 71 4.95 1.42 0.81
CA ILE A 71 4.72 0.94 2.18
C ILE A 71 3.87 1.98 2.88
N THR A 72 2.69 1.57 3.32
CA THR A 72 1.70 2.48 3.90
C THR A 72 1.07 1.92 5.17
N THR A 73 0.36 2.78 5.89
CA THR A 73 -0.26 2.46 7.17
C THR A 73 -1.58 3.23 7.34
N ASP A 74 -1.83 3.84 8.48
CA ASP A 74 -3.05 4.56 8.90
C ASP A 74 -4.21 3.63 9.26
N VAL A 75 -4.50 2.65 8.42
CA VAL A 75 -5.55 1.66 8.68
C VAL A 75 -5.13 0.61 9.70
N HIS A 76 -6.07 -0.01 10.41
CA HIS A 76 -5.80 -0.92 11.53
C HIS A 76 -5.98 -2.40 11.17
N PHE A 77 -5.55 -2.76 9.96
CA PHE A 77 -5.51 -4.12 9.42
C PHE A 77 -4.35 -4.18 8.42
N ALA A 78 -4.07 -5.37 7.85
CA ALA A 78 -3.15 -5.48 6.73
C ALA A 78 -3.88 -5.76 5.43
N GLU A 79 -3.38 -5.18 4.35
CA GLU A 79 -3.89 -5.32 3.00
C GLU A 79 -2.74 -5.20 2.01
N ILE A 80 -2.71 -6.08 1.01
CA ILE A 80 -1.67 -6.06 -0.02
C ILE A 80 -2.32 -5.84 -1.37
N PHE A 81 -1.88 -4.79 -2.06
CA PHE A 81 -2.39 -4.44 -3.37
C PHE A 81 -1.37 -4.62 -4.48
N ARG A 82 -1.89 -4.90 -5.67
CA ARG A 82 -1.22 -4.66 -6.96
C ARG A 82 -2.03 -3.64 -7.75
N TYR A 83 -1.33 -2.73 -8.40
CA TYR A 83 -1.90 -1.72 -9.29
C TYR A 83 -1.38 -1.91 -10.71
N THR A 84 -2.27 -1.72 -11.68
CA THR A 84 -1.94 -1.67 -13.11
C THR A 84 -2.55 -0.39 -13.69
N PRO A 85 -1.94 0.77 -13.42
CA PRO A 85 -2.56 2.09 -13.66
C PRO A 85 -2.62 2.51 -15.13
N PHE A 86 -1.90 1.83 -16.02
CA PHE A 86 -1.80 2.19 -17.45
C PHE A 86 -2.34 1.06 -18.32
N ALA A 87 -3.48 1.30 -18.99
CA ALA A 87 -4.09 0.31 -19.88
C ALA A 87 -3.23 0.02 -21.12
N GLU A 88 -2.40 0.98 -21.54
CA GLU A 88 -1.46 0.87 -22.65
C GLU A 88 -0.18 0.08 -22.31
N ASP A 89 0.12 -0.09 -21.02
CA ASP A 89 1.30 -0.79 -20.52
C ASP A 89 0.89 -1.70 -19.35
N PRO A 90 0.22 -2.84 -19.64
CA PRO A 90 -0.30 -3.74 -18.61
C PRO A 90 0.79 -4.44 -17.78
N ASP A 91 2.06 -4.37 -18.22
CA ASP A 91 3.21 -4.91 -17.51
C ASP A 91 3.79 -3.91 -16.49
N PHE A 92 3.37 -2.65 -16.50
CA PHE A 92 3.71 -1.68 -15.46
C PHE A 92 2.88 -1.96 -14.21
N HIS A 93 3.55 -2.52 -13.20
CA HIS A 93 2.95 -2.83 -11.91
C HIS A 93 3.51 -1.96 -10.79
N VAL A 94 2.65 -1.62 -9.85
CA VAL A 94 3.03 -1.06 -8.56
C VAL A 94 2.45 -1.95 -7.47
N HIS A 95 3.23 -2.25 -6.44
CA HIS A 95 2.75 -3.00 -5.29
C HIS A 95 2.62 -2.08 -4.08
N GLU A 96 1.66 -2.35 -3.21
CA GLU A 96 1.56 -1.68 -1.90
C GLU A 96 1.40 -2.72 -0.80
N GLY A 97 2.23 -2.60 0.22
CA GLY A 97 2.00 -3.25 1.50
C GLY A 97 1.42 -2.25 2.48
N VAL A 98 0.14 -2.43 2.79
CA VAL A 98 -0.52 -1.72 3.88
C VAL A 98 -0.43 -2.60 5.11
N THR A 99 0.31 -2.17 6.13
CA THR A 99 0.34 -2.88 7.42
C THR A 99 0.06 -1.89 8.53
N GLY A 100 -1.07 -2.09 9.19
CA GLY A 100 -1.52 -1.22 10.26
C GLY A 100 -0.56 -1.19 11.46
N PRO A 101 -0.69 -0.17 12.32
CA PRO A 101 0.18 0.01 13.47
C PRO A 101 0.06 -1.17 14.45
N MET A 102 1.20 -1.57 15.03
CA MET A 102 1.29 -2.62 16.05
C MET A 102 0.36 -2.31 17.23
N ASN A 103 -0.75 -3.04 17.32
CA ASN A 103 -1.74 -2.98 18.41
C ASN A 103 -2.65 -1.74 18.45
N ALA A 104 -3.30 -1.39 17.34
CA ALA A 104 -4.41 -0.45 17.31
C ALA A 104 -5.80 -1.13 17.40
N GLY A 105 -6.87 -0.34 17.58
CA GLY A 105 -8.25 -0.85 17.58
C GLY A 105 -8.68 -1.37 16.21
N LEU A 106 -9.50 -2.41 16.12
CA LEU A 106 -9.83 -3.03 14.83
C LEU A 106 -11.03 -2.37 14.15
N PHE A 107 -10.78 -1.73 13.00
CA PHE A 107 -11.80 -1.08 12.17
C PHE A 107 -11.65 -1.58 10.72
N PRO A 108 -12.10 -2.81 10.41
CA PRO A 108 -11.91 -3.37 9.08
C PRO A 108 -12.66 -2.54 8.04
N ASN A 109 -11.99 -2.29 6.92
CA ASN A 109 -12.57 -1.70 5.72
C ASN A 109 -12.11 -2.54 4.53
N ARG A 110 -13.06 -2.98 3.70
CA ARG A 110 -12.80 -3.75 2.47
C ARG A 110 -13.08 -2.95 1.21
N ASP A 111 -13.55 -1.72 1.34
CA ASP A 111 -13.73 -0.80 0.24
C ASP A 111 -12.36 -0.21 -0.16
N PHE A 112 -12.11 -0.14 -1.46
CA PHE A 112 -10.92 0.49 -2.03
C PHE A 112 -11.21 1.03 -3.42
N ASP A 113 -10.45 2.05 -3.82
CA ASP A 113 -10.52 2.63 -5.16
C ASP A 113 -9.95 1.67 -6.21
N THR A 114 -10.73 1.45 -7.27
CA THR A 114 -10.43 0.54 -8.38
C THR A 114 -9.95 1.26 -9.64
N THR A 115 -9.87 2.59 -9.65
CA THR A 115 -9.50 3.41 -10.83
C THR A 115 -8.09 3.13 -11.35
N LEU A 116 -7.20 2.58 -10.51
CA LEU A 116 -5.80 2.26 -10.82
C LEU A 116 -5.59 0.80 -11.27
N GLY A 117 -6.66 0.11 -11.68
CA GLY A 117 -6.59 -1.34 -11.94
C GLY A 117 -6.24 -2.12 -10.68
N THR A 118 -6.73 -1.66 -9.54
CA THR A 118 -6.39 -2.15 -8.20
C THR A 118 -6.87 -3.57 -7.97
N GLU A 119 -5.97 -4.43 -7.49
CA GLU A 119 -6.24 -5.80 -7.10
C GLU A 119 -5.81 -6.04 -5.66
N SER A 120 -6.76 -6.43 -4.80
CA SER A 120 -6.50 -6.92 -3.43
C SER A 120 -5.95 -8.35 -3.53
N LEU A 121 -4.67 -8.51 -3.18
CA LEU A 121 -3.98 -9.80 -3.16
C LEU A 121 -4.12 -10.52 -1.82
N PHE A 122 -4.31 -9.77 -0.73
CA PHE A 122 -4.40 -10.30 0.62
C PHE A 122 -5.01 -9.29 1.58
N PHE A 123 -5.87 -9.78 2.47
CA PHE A 123 -6.42 -9.01 3.59
C PHE A 123 -6.28 -9.78 4.89
N TYR A 124 -5.92 -9.07 5.94
CA TYR A 124 -5.79 -9.60 7.28
C TYR A 124 -6.34 -8.63 8.32
N GLY A 125 -7.58 -8.90 8.70
CA GLY A 125 -8.34 -8.18 9.70
C GLY A 125 -9.63 -8.96 10.00
N PRO A 126 -10.42 -8.53 10.99
CA PRO A 126 -11.70 -9.16 11.28
C PRO A 126 -12.75 -8.81 10.21
N ASP A 127 -13.80 -9.62 10.09
CA ASP A 127 -14.92 -9.34 9.18
C ASP A 127 -15.80 -8.17 9.64
N SER A 128 -15.69 -7.76 10.91
CA SER A 128 -16.43 -6.65 11.48
C SER A 128 -15.69 -6.02 12.66
N SER A 129 -16.12 -4.83 13.09
CA SER A 129 -15.60 -4.15 14.28
C SER A 129 -16.08 -4.76 15.61
N ASN A 130 -16.88 -5.84 15.59
CA ASN A 130 -17.39 -6.52 16.78
C ASN A 130 -16.32 -7.42 17.41
N VAL A 131 -15.18 -6.85 17.81
CA VAL A 131 -14.11 -7.53 18.53
C VAL A 131 -14.03 -6.93 19.93
N GLY A 132 -14.44 -7.70 20.94
CA GLY A 132 -14.74 -7.18 22.28
C GLY A 132 -13.56 -7.19 23.24
N SER A 133 -12.48 -7.92 22.92
CA SER A 133 -11.33 -8.05 23.79
C SER A 133 -10.01 -8.17 23.02
N TYR A 134 -8.90 -7.83 23.69
CA TYR A 134 -7.57 -8.08 23.13
C TYR A 134 -7.34 -9.56 22.82
N GLN A 135 -7.87 -10.48 23.65
CA GLN A 135 -7.68 -11.91 23.43
C GLN A 135 -8.30 -12.39 22.11
N GLU A 136 -9.46 -11.85 21.74
CA GLU A 136 -10.09 -12.09 20.44
C GLU A 136 -9.34 -11.37 19.32
N ALA A 137 -8.91 -10.13 19.57
CA ALA A 137 -8.24 -9.27 18.60
C ALA A 137 -6.82 -9.72 18.23
N ARG A 138 -6.16 -10.45 19.14
CA ARG A 138 -4.75 -10.82 19.06
C ARG A 138 -4.38 -11.49 17.74
N GLN A 139 -5.29 -12.32 17.21
CA GLN A 139 -5.09 -13.04 15.95
C GLN A 139 -5.04 -12.16 14.70
N TRP A 140 -5.33 -10.85 14.78
CA TRP A 140 -5.21 -9.92 13.64
C TRP A 140 -4.15 -8.84 13.87
N MET A 141 -3.56 -8.81 15.07
CA MET A 141 -2.45 -7.90 15.36
C MET A 141 -1.23 -8.36 14.57
N ASN A 142 -0.62 -7.43 13.84
CA ASN A 142 0.44 -7.73 12.90
C ASN A 142 1.43 -6.58 12.74
N PHE A 143 2.50 -6.86 11.99
CA PHE A 143 3.39 -5.87 11.40
C PHE A 143 3.88 -6.35 10.03
N GLY A 144 4.30 -5.40 9.18
CA GLY A 144 4.94 -5.69 7.90
C GLY A 144 6.45 -5.86 8.03
N ALA A 145 7.01 -6.75 7.22
CA ALA A 145 8.44 -6.91 7.05
C ALA A 145 8.80 -6.89 5.56
N VAL A 146 9.96 -6.33 5.26
CA VAL A 146 10.55 -6.33 3.92
C VAL A 146 11.97 -6.87 4.02
N GLU A 147 12.28 -7.84 3.16
CA GLU A 147 13.63 -8.37 2.95
C GLU A 147 14.01 -8.17 1.47
N ILE A 148 15.25 -7.72 1.23
CA ILE A 148 15.84 -7.69 -0.10
C ILE A 148 17.10 -8.55 -0.06
N ASP A 149 17.12 -9.62 -0.83
CA ASP A 149 18.25 -10.56 -0.85
C ASP A 149 19.40 -10.08 -1.75
N GLU A 150 20.49 -10.85 -1.79
CA GLU A 150 21.66 -10.54 -2.62
C GLU A 150 21.37 -10.59 -4.14
N GLN A 151 20.29 -11.25 -4.56
CA GLN A 151 19.83 -11.30 -5.95
C GLN A 151 18.88 -10.13 -6.27
N GLY A 152 18.55 -9.30 -5.28
CA GLY A 152 17.63 -8.17 -5.43
C GLY A 152 16.16 -8.58 -5.41
N GLN A 153 15.82 -9.79 -4.98
CA GLN A 153 14.42 -10.18 -4.79
C GLN A 153 13.83 -9.41 -3.62
N PHE A 154 12.65 -8.81 -3.81
CA PHE A 154 11.96 -8.06 -2.77
C PHE A 154 10.85 -8.93 -2.18
N THR A 155 11.02 -9.36 -0.94
CA THR A 155 9.99 -10.11 -0.21
C THR A 155 9.25 -9.19 0.74
N LEU A 156 7.93 -9.09 0.57
CA LEU A 156 7.02 -8.46 1.49
C LEU A 156 6.28 -9.53 2.29
N SER A 157 6.28 -9.39 3.62
CA SER A 157 5.59 -10.31 4.53
C SER A 157 4.70 -9.57 5.51
N VAL A 158 3.58 -10.20 5.88
CA VAL A 158 2.75 -9.81 7.03
C VAL A 158 2.96 -10.85 8.11
N ILE A 159 3.34 -10.39 9.31
CA ILE A 159 3.71 -11.25 10.43
C ILE A 159 2.76 -10.98 11.59
N ASP A 160 2.15 -12.03 12.13
CA ASP A 160 1.28 -11.93 13.31
C ASP A 160 2.09 -11.71 14.61
N VAL A 161 1.41 -11.43 15.72
CA VAL A 161 2.05 -11.22 17.03
C VAL A 161 2.71 -12.47 17.64
N ASP A 162 2.46 -13.67 17.10
CA ASP A 162 3.18 -14.89 17.47
C ASP A 162 4.45 -15.11 16.64
N GLY A 163 4.69 -14.25 15.65
CA GLY A 163 5.82 -14.36 14.73
C GLY A 163 5.56 -15.27 13.54
N ASN A 164 4.31 -15.69 13.30
CA ASN A 164 3.97 -16.46 12.12
C ASN A 164 3.82 -15.55 10.90
N GLU A 165 4.41 -15.95 9.78
CA GLU A 165 4.18 -15.32 8.49
C GLU A 165 2.79 -15.72 7.96
N VAL A 166 1.84 -14.79 7.99
CA VAL A 166 0.46 -15.01 7.51
C VAL A 166 0.28 -14.66 6.04
N TYR A 167 1.24 -13.92 5.48
CA TYR A 167 1.35 -13.65 4.05
C TYR A 167 2.80 -13.43 3.66
N ARG A 168 3.15 -13.86 2.45
CA ARG A 168 4.45 -13.66 1.82
C ARG A 168 4.26 -13.42 0.32
N ASN A 169 4.90 -12.39 -0.20
CA ASN A 169 5.00 -12.15 -1.63
C ASN A 169 6.42 -11.77 -2.02
N THR A 170 7.02 -12.51 -2.95
CA THR A 170 8.37 -12.22 -3.46
C THR A 170 8.26 -11.69 -4.88
N LEU A 171 8.76 -10.48 -5.08
CA LEU A 171 8.82 -9.81 -6.37
C LEU A 171 10.22 -9.94 -6.95
N MET A 172 10.28 -10.33 -8.22
CA MET A 172 11.53 -10.35 -8.98
C MET A 172 11.79 -8.95 -9.55
N PRO A 173 13.02 -8.41 -9.46
CA PRO A 173 13.34 -7.16 -10.11
C PRO A 173 13.28 -7.34 -11.63
N GLN A 174 12.73 -6.33 -12.30
CA GLN A 174 12.69 -6.19 -13.76
C GLN A 174 13.86 -5.33 -14.26
#